data_AF-A0A3D9RMP4-F1
#
_entry.id   AF-A0A3D9RMP4-F1
#
_cell.length_a   1.000
_cell.length_b   1.000
_cell.length_c   1.000
_cell.angle_alpha   90.00
_cell.angle_beta   90.00
_cell.angle_gamma   90.00
#
_symmetry.space_group_name_H-M   'P 1'
#
loop_
_entity.id
_entity.type
_entity.pdbx_description
1 polymer ?
#
loop_
_entity_poly.entity_id
_entity_poly.type
_entity_poly.pdbx_seq_one_letter_code
_entity_poly.pdbx_strand_id
1 'polypeptide(L)'
;MNCNVAVMLMHDYLDDELSRDEQAELKLHIDSCVACRTRLEQLERTEALTGTMMDKRRPVMTAEQSSALTARIMDSVPFKRRRRAGFASWVRSHPAISVAAVFVLVMFSSFLAMWQQDSELTVSGSDLAQVVISGDTVTVPEGAHVKGDLVVENGKANVYGEVDGDVTVISGSLYQASTAHISGEVKQIDQALDWFWYKVSHSISSLAY
;
A
#
# COMPACT_ATOMS: atom_id res chain seq x y z
N MET A 1 -10.42 -58.83 6.31
CA MET A 1 -11.74 -58.91 6.94
C MET A 1 -12.54 -60.12 6.46
N ASN A 2 -13.42 -60.67 7.30
CA ASN A 2 -14.34 -61.77 6.93
C ASN A 2 -15.58 -61.21 6.19
N CYS A 3 -16.15 -61.99 5.28
CA CYS A 3 -17.32 -61.57 4.49
C CYS A 3 -18.52 -61.17 5.35
N ASN A 4 -18.74 -61.82 6.51
CA ASN A 4 -19.85 -61.47 7.41
C ASN A 4 -19.71 -60.07 8.02
N VAL A 5 -18.48 -59.66 8.34
CA VAL A 5 -18.21 -58.32 8.88
C VAL A 5 -18.37 -57.29 7.77
N ALA A 6 -17.93 -57.60 6.55
CA ALA A 6 -18.15 -56.75 5.38
C ALA A 6 -19.63 -56.52 5.08
N VAL A 7 -20.49 -57.53 5.24
CA VAL A 7 -21.94 -57.36 5.05
C VAL A 7 -22.55 -56.42 6.08
N MET A 8 -22.09 -56.43 7.33
CA MET A 8 -22.58 -55.46 8.32
C MET A 8 -22.11 -54.04 7.98
N LEU A 9 -20.82 -53.85 7.69
CA LEU A 9 -20.29 -52.53 7.31
C LEU A 9 -20.88 -52.00 5.98
N MET A 10 -21.41 -52.85 5.10
CA MET A 10 -22.11 -52.38 3.90
C MET A 10 -23.40 -51.61 4.23
N HIS A 11 -24.12 -51.99 5.29
CA HIS A 11 -25.32 -51.26 5.69
C HIS A 11 -24.95 -49.90 6.29
N ASP A 12 -24.04 -49.91 7.24
CA ASP A 12 -23.49 -48.69 7.86
C ASP A 12 -22.83 -47.75 6.81
N TYR A 13 -22.30 -48.32 5.71
CA TYR A 13 -21.79 -47.56 4.56
C TYR A 13 -22.91 -46.88 3.75
N LEU A 14 -24.04 -47.57 3.51
CA LEU A 14 -25.19 -46.98 2.81
C LEU A 14 -25.91 -45.93 3.66
N ASP A 15 -25.81 -46.04 4.99
CA ASP A 15 -26.37 -45.07 5.93
C ASP A 15 -25.43 -43.88 6.23
N ASP A 16 -24.25 -43.81 5.57
CA ASP A 16 -23.20 -42.79 5.79
C ASP A 16 -22.66 -42.73 7.25
N GLU A 17 -22.79 -43.81 8.02
CA GLU A 17 -22.38 -43.89 9.43
C GLU A 17 -20.95 -44.42 9.64
N LEU A 18 -20.31 -44.87 8.56
CA LEU A 18 -18.99 -45.51 8.61
C LEU A 18 -17.85 -44.49 8.82
N SER A 19 -16.90 -44.79 9.73
CA SER A 19 -15.69 -43.97 9.89
C SER A 19 -14.73 -44.12 8.71
N ARG A 20 -13.79 -43.17 8.51
CA ARG A 20 -12.86 -43.19 7.37
C ARG A 20 -11.96 -44.43 7.33
N ASP A 21 -11.59 -44.95 8.50
CA ASP A 21 -10.71 -46.11 8.62
C ASP A 21 -11.47 -47.39 8.22
N GLU A 22 -12.73 -47.51 8.65
CA GLU A 22 -13.61 -48.63 8.30
C GLU A 22 -14.00 -48.61 6.80
N GLN A 23 -14.17 -47.41 6.21
CA GLN A 23 -14.41 -47.28 4.77
C GLN A 23 -13.23 -47.79 3.95
N ALA A 24 -12.00 -47.49 4.38
CA ALA A 24 -10.80 -47.99 3.72
C ALA A 24 -10.71 -49.52 3.82
N GLU A 25 -11.00 -50.10 4.99
CA GLU A 25 -10.97 -51.56 5.17
C GLU A 25 -12.06 -52.27 4.35
N LEU A 26 -13.29 -51.73 4.32
CA LEU A 26 -14.39 -52.26 3.52
C LEU A 26 -14.07 -52.22 2.03
N LYS A 27 -13.48 -51.11 1.54
CA LYS A 27 -13.09 -50.95 0.14
C LYS A 27 -12.04 -51.98 -0.28
N LEU A 28 -11.01 -52.19 0.54
CA LEU A 28 -10.00 -53.22 0.30
C LEU A 28 -10.61 -54.63 0.20
N HIS A 29 -11.60 -54.92 1.04
CA HIS A 29 -12.28 -56.21 0.99
C HIS A 29 -13.14 -56.38 -0.28
N ILE A 30 -13.89 -55.37 -0.69
CA ILE A 30 -14.72 -55.36 -1.90
C ILE A 30 -13.88 -55.56 -3.16
N ASP A 31 -12.70 -54.93 -3.23
CA ASP A 31 -11.78 -55.09 -4.36
C ASP A 31 -11.25 -56.53 -4.47
N SER A 32 -11.07 -57.21 -3.33
CA SER A 32 -10.59 -58.60 -3.27
C SER A 32 -11.68 -59.67 -3.41
N CYS A 33 -12.95 -59.36 -3.09
CA CYS A 33 -14.03 -60.34 -2.99
C CYS A 33 -15.19 -60.01 -3.94
N VAL A 34 -15.32 -60.82 -5.01
CA VAL A 34 -16.37 -60.65 -6.03
C VAL A 34 -17.79 -60.79 -5.45
N ALA A 35 -17.99 -61.71 -4.50
CA ALA A 35 -19.31 -61.94 -3.90
C ALA A 35 -19.80 -60.72 -3.10
N CYS A 36 -18.92 -60.10 -2.31
CA CYS A 36 -19.21 -58.89 -1.56
C CYS A 36 -19.46 -57.69 -2.50
N ARG A 37 -18.68 -57.56 -3.58
CA ARG A 37 -18.89 -56.52 -4.59
C ARG A 37 -20.25 -56.61 -5.26
N THR A 38 -20.64 -57.80 -5.72
CA THR A 38 -21.95 -58.02 -6.35
C THR A 38 -23.11 -57.74 -5.39
N ARG A 39 -22.94 -58.07 -4.10
CA ARG A 39 -23.95 -57.79 -3.08
C ARG A 39 -24.13 -56.29 -2.84
N LEU A 40 -23.04 -55.54 -2.72
CA LEU A 40 -23.11 -54.08 -2.57
C LEU A 40 -23.79 -53.43 -3.77
N GLU A 41 -23.42 -53.84 -4.99
CA GLU A 41 -24.05 -53.33 -6.21
C GLU A 41 -25.56 -53.63 -6.27
N GLN A 42 -25.99 -54.80 -5.78
CA GLN A 42 -27.41 -55.11 -5.66
C GLN A 42 -28.12 -54.18 -4.67
N LEU A 43 -27.51 -53.91 -3.52
CA LEU A 43 -28.07 -53.01 -2.51
C LEU A 43 -28.20 -51.57 -3.03
N GLU A 44 -27.14 -51.04 -3.65
CA GLU A 44 -27.14 -49.70 -4.27
C GLU A 44 -28.23 -49.57 -5.35
N ARG A 45 -28.42 -50.61 -6.18
CA ARG A 45 -29.51 -50.65 -7.17
C ARG A 45 -30.88 -50.65 -6.51
N THR A 46 -31.06 -51.40 -5.42
CA THR A 46 -32.34 -51.41 -4.69
C THR A 46 -32.63 -50.05 -4.05
N GLU A 47 -31.62 -49.42 -3.47
CA GLU A 47 -31.73 -48.09 -2.86
C GLU A 47 -32.11 -47.04 -3.93
N ALA A 48 -31.41 -47.03 -5.06
CA ALA A 48 -31.71 -46.14 -6.18
C ALA A 48 -33.15 -46.32 -6.69
N LEU A 49 -33.62 -47.56 -6.84
CA LEU A 49 -35.01 -47.84 -7.23
C LEU A 49 -35.99 -47.31 -6.18
N THR A 50 -35.76 -47.56 -4.90
CA THR A 50 -36.64 -47.05 -3.82
C THR A 50 -36.62 -45.52 -3.75
N GLY A 51 -35.46 -44.89 -3.94
CA GLY A 51 -35.32 -43.44 -3.99
C GLY A 51 -36.14 -42.81 -5.11
N THR A 52 -36.08 -43.38 -6.33
CA THR A 52 -36.90 -42.87 -7.46
C THR A 52 -38.41 -43.08 -7.26
N MET A 53 -38.83 -44.14 -6.58
CA MET A 53 -40.25 -44.37 -6.27
C MET A 53 -40.75 -43.43 -5.16
N MET A 54 -39.92 -43.15 -4.16
CA MET A 54 -40.22 -42.17 -3.12
C MET A 54 -40.23 -40.74 -3.68
N ASP A 55 -39.34 -40.42 -4.62
CA ASP A 55 -39.30 -39.12 -5.29
C ASP A 55 -40.57 -38.87 -6.13
N LYS A 56 -41.14 -39.91 -6.76
CA LYS A 56 -42.46 -39.82 -7.42
C LYS A 56 -43.63 -39.58 -6.45
N ARG A 57 -43.44 -39.84 -5.16
CA ARG A 57 -44.42 -39.53 -4.10
C ARG A 57 -44.22 -38.14 -3.49
N ARG A 58 -43.21 -37.38 -3.94
CA ARG A 58 -43.14 -35.97 -3.63
C ARG A 58 -44.41 -35.28 -4.14
N PRO A 59 -45.00 -34.37 -3.35
CA PRO A 59 -46.10 -33.57 -3.86
C PRO A 59 -45.62 -32.93 -5.16
N VAL A 60 -46.46 -32.98 -6.19
CA VAL A 60 -46.24 -32.27 -7.46
C VAL A 60 -46.10 -30.79 -7.09
N MET A 61 -44.87 -30.35 -6.81
CA MET A 61 -44.59 -28.95 -6.59
C MET A 61 -44.73 -28.30 -7.95
N THR A 62 -45.64 -27.34 -8.04
CA THR A 62 -45.78 -26.55 -9.25
C THR A 62 -44.45 -25.83 -9.53
N ALA A 63 -44.17 -25.53 -10.80
CA ALA A 63 -42.93 -24.84 -11.18
C ALA A 63 -42.71 -23.57 -10.35
N GLU A 64 -43.79 -22.87 -9.98
CA GLU A 64 -43.80 -21.68 -9.13
C GLU A 64 -43.38 -21.96 -7.67
N GLN A 65 -43.79 -23.08 -7.08
CA GLN A 65 -43.39 -23.45 -5.72
C GLN A 65 -41.91 -23.87 -5.68
N SER A 66 -41.44 -24.52 -6.74
CA SER A 66 -40.04 -24.92 -6.86
C SER A 66 -39.12 -23.71 -7.01
N SER A 67 -39.52 -22.69 -7.77
CA SER A 67 -38.75 -21.46 -7.93
C SER A 67 -38.76 -20.61 -6.65
N ALA A 68 -39.89 -20.52 -5.94
CA ALA A 68 -39.99 -19.82 -4.66
C ALA A 68 -39.14 -20.48 -3.56
N LEU A 69 -39.11 -21.81 -3.51
CA LEU A 69 -38.25 -22.55 -2.59
C LEU A 69 -36.76 -22.37 -2.94
N THR A 70 -36.42 -22.47 -4.23
CA THR A 70 -35.04 -22.27 -4.70
C THR A 70 -34.56 -20.86 -4.38
N ALA A 71 -35.42 -19.84 -4.55
CA ALA A 71 -35.09 -18.47 -4.17
C ALA A 71 -34.82 -18.32 -2.67
N ARG A 72 -35.67 -18.91 -1.81
CA ARG A 72 -35.47 -18.92 -0.35
C ARG A 72 -34.22 -19.68 0.08
N ILE A 73 -33.90 -20.78 -0.60
CA ILE A 73 -32.67 -21.53 -0.34
C ILE A 73 -31.46 -20.69 -0.77
N MET A 74 -31.46 -20.11 -1.96
CA MET A 74 -30.36 -19.27 -2.43
C MET A 74 -30.14 -18.02 -1.56
N ASP A 75 -31.20 -17.48 -0.97
CA ASP A 75 -31.11 -16.35 -0.03
C ASP A 75 -30.58 -16.77 1.36
N SER A 76 -30.81 -18.02 1.76
CA SER A 76 -30.32 -18.58 3.04
C SER A 76 -28.95 -19.22 2.94
N VAL A 77 -28.41 -19.46 1.74
CA VAL A 77 -27.01 -19.84 1.56
C VAL A 77 -26.16 -18.63 1.95
N PRO A 78 -25.33 -18.72 3.01
CA PRO A 78 -24.42 -17.65 3.33
C PRO A 78 -23.45 -17.50 2.15
N PHE A 79 -23.65 -16.47 1.33
CA PHE A 79 -22.66 -16.04 0.34
C PHE A 79 -21.34 -16.01 1.08
N LYS A 80 -20.35 -16.80 0.62
CA LYS A 80 -18.97 -16.72 1.12
C LYS A 80 -18.63 -15.24 1.11
N ARG A 81 -18.67 -14.61 2.30
CA ARG A 81 -18.41 -13.21 2.50
C ARG A 81 -17.11 -13.00 1.74
N ARG A 82 -17.14 -12.27 0.61
CA ARG A 82 -15.92 -11.90 -0.13
C ARG A 82 -15.01 -11.39 0.98
N ARG A 83 -14.00 -12.17 1.36
CA ARG A 83 -13.04 -11.78 2.40
C ARG A 83 -12.69 -10.38 1.99
N ARG A 84 -12.98 -9.40 2.86
CA ARG A 84 -12.74 -7.98 2.57
C ARG A 84 -11.40 -7.95 1.89
N ALA A 85 -11.43 -7.68 0.60
CA ALA A 85 -10.26 -7.63 -0.24
C ALA A 85 -9.58 -6.34 0.20
N GLY A 86 -8.88 -6.42 1.33
CA GLY A 86 -8.11 -5.31 1.86
C GLY A 86 -7.00 -4.98 0.89
N PHE A 87 -6.21 -3.98 1.24
CA PHE A 87 -5.04 -3.55 0.48
C PHE A 87 -4.19 -4.72 -0.05
N ALA A 88 -4.04 -5.80 0.73
CA ALA A 88 -3.34 -7.03 0.35
C ALA A 88 -3.92 -7.79 -0.87
N SER A 89 -5.24 -7.76 -1.07
CA SER A 89 -5.88 -8.38 -2.24
C SER A 89 -5.67 -7.56 -3.50
N TRP A 90 -5.65 -6.23 -3.38
CA TRP A 90 -5.47 -5.31 -4.50
C TRP A 90 -4.02 -5.32 -5.00
N VAL A 91 -3.05 -5.37 -4.08
CA VAL A 91 -1.63 -5.59 -4.41
C VAL A 91 -1.44 -6.91 -5.16
N ARG A 92 -2.14 -7.97 -4.76
CA ARG A 92 -2.03 -9.30 -5.38
C ARG A 92 -2.72 -9.42 -6.74
N SER A 93 -3.74 -8.60 -7.03
CA SER A 93 -4.41 -8.59 -8.34
C SER A 93 -3.70 -7.73 -9.38
N HIS A 94 -2.87 -6.76 -8.96
CA HIS A 94 -2.13 -5.88 -9.88
C HIS A 94 -0.64 -5.77 -9.53
N PRO A 95 0.15 -6.86 -9.70
CA PRO A 95 1.58 -6.85 -9.37
C PRO A 95 2.34 -5.75 -10.13
N ALA A 96 2.01 -5.48 -11.39
CA ALA A 96 2.68 -4.45 -12.20
C ALA A 96 2.54 -3.03 -11.62
N ILE A 97 1.34 -2.65 -11.15
CA ILE A 97 1.09 -1.31 -10.59
C ILE A 97 1.83 -1.14 -9.26
N SER A 98 1.87 -2.19 -8.44
CA SER A 98 2.58 -2.15 -7.16
C SER A 98 4.09 -1.94 -7.33
N VAL A 99 4.71 -2.63 -8.32
CA VAL A 99 6.14 -2.46 -8.62
C VAL A 99 6.42 -1.07 -9.18
N ALA A 100 5.57 -0.56 -10.07
CA ALA A 100 5.72 0.79 -10.61
C ALA A 100 5.66 1.87 -9.51
N ALA A 101 4.73 1.74 -8.56
CA ALA A 101 4.60 2.68 -7.45
C ALA A 101 5.85 2.68 -6.55
N VAL A 102 6.39 1.50 -6.21
CA VAL A 102 7.62 1.39 -5.42
C VAL A 102 8.81 1.96 -6.18
N PHE A 103 8.93 1.69 -7.48
CA PHE A 103 9.99 2.24 -8.32
C PHE A 103 9.94 3.78 -8.35
N VAL A 104 8.76 4.37 -8.56
CA VAL A 104 8.58 5.83 -8.54
C VAL A 104 8.92 6.40 -7.17
N LEU A 105 8.51 5.75 -6.07
CA LEU A 105 8.83 6.22 -4.72
C LEU A 105 10.34 6.20 -4.46
N VAL A 106 11.03 5.13 -4.85
CA VAL A 106 12.50 5.04 -4.72
C VAL A 106 13.19 6.09 -5.59
N MET A 107 12.77 6.26 -6.85
CA MET A 107 13.29 7.29 -7.74
C MET A 107 13.05 8.70 -7.19
N PHE A 108 11.85 8.96 -6.65
CA PHE A 108 11.52 10.26 -6.08
C PHE A 108 12.32 10.54 -4.80
N SER A 109 12.50 9.55 -3.93
CA SER A 109 13.35 9.69 -2.73
C SER A 109 14.83 9.92 -3.10
N SER A 110 15.33 9.26 -4.15
CA SER A 110 16.69 9.50 -4.66
C SER A 110 16.83 10.89 -5.25
N PHE A 111 15.80 11.37 -5.96
CA PHE A 111 15.77 12.73 -6.50
C PHE A 111 15.73 13.79 -5.38
N LEU A 112 14.92 13.59 -4.34
CA LEU A 112 14.91 14.46 -3.17
C LEU A 112 16.25 14.48 -2.44
N ALA A 113 16.91 13.33 -2.29
CA ALA A 113 18.22 13.24 -1.67
C ALA A 113 19.29 13.99 -2.47
N MET A 114 19.27 13.88 -3.81
CA MET A 114 20.17 14.62 -4.69
C MET A 114 19.95 16.14 -4.58
N TRP A 115 18.69 16.59 -4.52
CA TRP A 115 18.39 18.02 -4.35
C TRP A 115 18.92 18.55 -3.02
N GLN A 116 18.85 17.76 -1.95
CA GLN A 116 19.42 18.17 -0.66
C GLN A 116 20.95 18.34 -0.72
N GLN A 117 21.63 17.79 -1.73
CA GLN A 117 23.08 17.78 -1.84
C GLN A 117 23.66 19.02 -2.54
N ASP A 118 22.82 19.83 -3.19
CA ASP A 118 23.19 21.15 -3.76
C ASP A 118 23.22 22.27 -2.70
N SER A 119 23.10 21.94 -1.40
CA SER A 119 23.25 22.91 -0.31
C SER A 119 24.73 23.22 -0.02
N GLU A 120 25.50 23.57 -1.06
CA GLU A 120 26.85 24.11 -0.90
C GLU A 120 26.71 25.62 -0.59
N LEU A 121 27.49 26.13 0.37
CA LEU A 121 27.46 27.54 0.77
C LEU A 121 27.97 28.40 -0.40
N THR A 122 27.05 29.06 -1.10
CA THR A 122 27.37 30.03 -2.15
C THR A 122 27.33 31.44 -1.55
N VAL A 123 28.44 32.16 -1.70
CA VAL A 123 28.56 33.57 -1.28
C VAL A 123 28.80 34.41 -2.52
N SER A 124 27.87 35.29 -2.84
CA SER A 124 27.98 36.22 -3.99
C SER A 124 28.03 37.66 -3.47
N GLY A 125 29.05 38.41 -3.89
CA GLY A 125 29.24 39.82 -3.53
C GLY A 125 30.39 40.48 -4.31
N SER A 126 30.35 41.81 -4.44
CA SER A 126 31.32 42.61 -5.21
C SER A 126 32.67 42.82 -4.53
N ASP A 127 32.76 42.64 -3.21
CA ASP A 127 34.00 42.79 -2.44
C ASP A 127 34.08 41.77 -1.29
N LEU A 128 34.51 40.55 -1.62
CA LEU A 128 34.60 39.41 -0.71
C LEU A 128 35.91 39.39 0.10
N ALA A 129 36.82 40.35 -0.10
CA ALA A 129 38.17 40.33 0.46
C ALA A 129 38.22 40.52 1.99
N GLN A 130 37.15 41.06 2.59
CA GLN A 130 37.05 41.33 4.03
C GLN A 130 36.08 40.39 4.78
N VAL A 131 35.54 39.38 4.09
CA VAL A 131 34.55 38.45 4.63
C VAL A 131 35.23 37.15 5.06
N VAL A 132 35.04 36.74 6.32
CA VAL A 132 35.61 35.51 6.86
C VAL A 132 34.60 34.39 6.68
N ILE A 133 34.92 33.43 5.79
CA ILE A 133 34.11 32.23 5.54
C ILE A 133 34.64 31.10 6.43
N SER A 134 33.82 30.64 7.37
CA SER A 134 34.14 29.52 8.27
C SER A 134 33.09 28.43 8.14
N GLY A 135 33.35 27.43 7.29
CA GLY A 135 32.42 26.34 7.02
C GLY A 135 31.12 26.84 6.42
N ASP A 136 30.06 26.81 7.22
CA ASP A 136 28.70 27.22 6.84
C ASP A 136 28.32 28.62 7.36
N THR A 137 29.31 29.44 7.73
CA THR A 137 29.08 30.76 8.33
C THR A 137 29.93 31.82 7.67
N VAL A 138 29.26 32.85 7.16
CA VAL A 138 29.82 34.04 6.53
C VAL A 138 29.83 35.14 7.58
N THR A 139 31.01 35.59 8.00
CA THR A 139 31.15 36.61 9.04
C THR A 139 31.76 37.89 8.47
N VAL A 140 31.07 39.02 8.66
CA VAL A 140 31.60 40.37 8.41
C VAL A 140 32.13 40.90 9.74
N PRO A 141 33.45 41.00 9.95
CA PRO A 141 34.04 41.39 11.22
C PRO A 141 33.84 42.88 11.53
N GLU A 142 33.98 43.26 12.80
CA GLU A 142 33.89 44.66 13.25
C GLU A 142 34.95 45.54 12.54
N GLY A 143 34.51 46.67 11.98
CA GLY A 143 35.38 47.60 11.24
C GLY A 143 35.60 47.25 9.76
N ALA A 144 35.05 46.14 9.26
CA ALA A 144 34.97 45.87 7.83
C ALA A 144 33.84 46.69 7.19
N HIS A 145 34.12 47.25 6.02
CA HIS A 145 33.14 47.96 5.19
C HIS A 145 32.98 47.21 3.88
N VAL A 146 31.88 46.48 3.74
CA VAL A 146 31.55 45.76 2.50
C VAL A 146 30.69 46.66 1.63
N LYS A 147 31.14 46.93 0.40
CA LYS A 147 30.39 47.73 -0.58
C LYS A 147 29.68 46.83 -1.58
N GLY A 148 28.36 46.99 -1.66
CA GLY A 148 27.49 46.22 -2.54
C GLY A 148 26.75 45.08 -1.83
N ASP A 149 25.88 44.43 -2.58
CA ASP A 149 24.92 43.48 -2.05
C ASP A 149 25.59 42.17 -1.61
N LEU A 150 25.14 41.63 -0.47
CA LEU A 150 25.62 40.38 0.10
C LEU A 150 24.51 39.34 0.06
N VAL A 151 24.71 38.30 -0.74
CA VAL A 151 23.80 37.15 -0.83
C VAL A 151 24.48 35.93 -0.23
N VAL A 152 23.84 35.36 0.79
CA VAL A 152 24.29 34.14 1.47
C VAL A 152 23.22 33.07 1.29
N GLU A 153 23.54 32.00 0.59
CA GLU A 153 22.63 30.87 0.40
C GLU A 153 23.08 29.65 1.22
N ASN A 154 22.11 28.95 1.80
CA ASN A 154 22.28 27.71 2.55
C ASN A 154 23.25 27.79 3.75
N GLY A 155 23.41 28.97 4.38
CA GLY A 155 24.27 29.12 5.55
C GLY A 155 23.97 30.33 6.42
N LYS A 156 24.83 30.59 7.41
CA LYS A 156 24.61 31.63 8.43
C LYS A 156 25.38 32.90 8.11
N ALA A 157 24.72 34.05 8.16
CA ALA A 157 25.35 35.35 7.97
C ALA A 157 25.46 36.08 9.31
N ASN A 158 26.68 36.33 9.78
CA ASN A 158 26.96 37.11 10.98
C ASN A 158 27.55 38.47 10.61
N VAL A 159 26.81 39.55 10.83
CA VAL A 159 27.23 40.90 10.50
C VAL A 159 27.57 41.64 11.79
N TYR A 160 28.87 41.92 11.97
CA TYR A 160 29.40 42.76 13.05
C TYR A 160 29.94 44.10 12.53
N GLY A 161 30.23 44.21 11.23
CA GLY A 161 30.71 45.43 10.56
C GLY A 161 29.62 46.21 9.82
N GLU A 162 30.02 46.98 8.80
CA GLU A 162 29.14 47.82 8.01
C GLU A 162 28.99 47.28 6.58
N VAL A 163 27.74 47.17 6.11
CA VAL A 163 27.38 46.72 4.77
C VAL A 163 26.61 47.83 4.06
N ASP A 164 27.22 48.36 3.00
CA ASP A 164 26.63 49.41 2.16
C ASP A 164 25.95 48.77 0.94
N GLY A 165 24.81 48.11 1.20
CA GLY A 165 24.05 47.34 0.21
C GLY A 165 22.96 46.48 0.85
N ASP A 166 22.25 45.72 0.02
CA ASP A 166 21.19 44.82 0.47
C ASP A 166 21.78 43.50 1.00
N VAL A 167 21.19 42.97 2.07
CA VAL A 167 21.59 41.67 2.64
C VAL A 167 20.46 40.68 2.47
N THR A 168 20.69 39.66 1.63
CA THR A 168 19.72 38.61 1.37
C THR A 168 20.26 37.27 1.84
N VAL A 169 19.53 36.63 2.76
CA VAL A 169 19.85 35.29 3.27
C VAL A 169 18.78 34.31 2.80
N ILE A 170 19.19 33.29 2.05
CA ILE A 170 18.32 32.26 1.48
C ILE A 170 18.62 30.94 2.18
N SER A 171 17.59 30.31 2.78
CA SER A 171 17.75 29.02 3.47
C SER A 171 18.80 29.05 4.60
N GLY A 172 18.79 30.12 5.40
CA GLY A 172 19.85 30.41 6.37
C GLY A 172 19.39 31.31 7.51
N SER A 173 20.31 31.68 8.40
CA SER A 173 20.00 32.58 9.52
C SER A 173 20.90 33.82 9.50
N LEU A 174 20.30 35.01 9.65
CA LEU A 174 21.02 36.26 9.79
C LEU A 174 21.16 36.65 11.28
N TYR A 175 22.37 36.99 11.70
CA TYR A 175 22.64 37.60 13.00
C TYR A 175 23.30 38.97 12.78
N GLN A 176 22.66 40.02 13.29
CA GLN A 176 23.17 41.40 13.24
C GLN A 176 23.55 41.84 14.66
N ALA A 177 24.80 42.23 14.86
CA ALA A 177 25.25 42.77 16.13
C ALA A 177 24.80 44.23 16.32
N SER A 178 24.73 44.71 17.57
CA SER A 178 24.33 46.10 17.86
C SER A 178 25.29 47.16 17.33
N THR A 179 26.51 46.75 16.99
CA THR A 179 27.57 47.57 16.37
C THR A 179 27.52 47.56 14.84
N ALA A 180 26.67 46.71 14.25
CA ALA A 180 26.60 46.53 12.81
C ALA A 180 25.58 47.49 12.15
N HIS A 181 25.96 48.00 10.98
CA HIS A 181 25.12 48.91 10.19
C HIS A 181 24.90 48.35 8.78
N ILE A 182 23.64 48.26 8.36
CA ILE A 182 23.25 47.79 7.02
C ILE A 182 22.47 48.94 6.38
N SER A 183 23.01 49.50 5.28
CA SER A 183 22.41 50.64 4.58
C SER A 183 21.17 50.24 3.77
N GLY A 184 21.10 48.99 3.31
CA GLY A 184 20.06 48.46 2.41
C GLY A 184 18.95 47.65 3.10
N GLU A 185 18.18 46.94 2.29
CA GLU A 185 17.07 46.09 2.73
C GLU A 185 17.59 44.71 3.21
N VAL A 186 17.03 44.25 4.34
CA VAL A 186 17.35 42.93 4.90
C VAL A 186 16.22 41.96 4.57
N LYS A 187 16.52 40.92 3.78
CA LYS A 187 15.56 39.87 3.39
C LYS A 187 16.04 38.50 3.86
N GLN A 188 15.20 37.84 4.66
CA GLN A 188 15.40 36.44 5.04
C GLN A 188 14.33 35.58 4.36
N ILE A 189 14.76 34.59 3.59
CA ILE A 189 13.89 33.69 2.83
C ILE A 189 14.03 32.30 3.44
N ASP A 190 13.07 31.92 4.30
CA ASP A 190 13.03 30.61 4.95
C ASP A 190 12.46 29.55 3.99
N GLN A 191 13.25 28.50 3.77
CA GLN A 191 13.00 27.47 2.77
C GLN A 191 11.99 26.43 3.28
N ALA A 192 10.70 26.67 3.04
CA ALA A 192 9.75 25.58 2.86
C ALA A 192 8.44 25.97 2.16
N LEU A 193 7.95 27.21 2.31
CA LEU A 193 6.57 27.52 1.90
C LEU A 193 6.42 28.80 1.06
N ASP A 194 7.25 29.83 1.26
CA ASP A 194 7.06 31.11 0.56
C ASP A 194 7.51 31.10 -0.91
N TRP A 195 8.64 30.47 -1.24
CA TRP A 195 9.09 30.34 -2.63
C TRP A 195 8.14 29.47 -3.47
N PHE A 196 7.62 28.40 -2.88
CA PHE A 196 6.62 27.55 -3.52
C PHE A 196 5.33 28.33 -3.80
N TRP A 197 4.85 29.13 -2.83
CA TRP A 197 3.63 29.91 -3.03
C TRP A 197 3.79 31.03 -4.07
N TYR A 198 4.95 31.68 -4.12
CA TYR A 198 5.27 32.66 -5.15
C TYR A 198 5.28 32.04 -6.56
N LYS A 199 5.83 30.82 -6.72
CA LYS A 199 5.89 30.15 -8.02
C LYS A 199 4.53 29.67 -8.52
N VAL A 200 3.69 29.15 -7.62
CA VAL A 200 2.36 28.61 -7.98
C VAL A 200 1.38 29.73 -8.33
N SER A 201 1.35 30.81 -7.52
CA SER A 201 0.45 31.93 -7.78
C SER A 201 0.75 32.63 -9.11
N HIS A 202 2.03 32.80 -9.45
CA HIS A 202 2.39 33.47 -10.69
C HIS A 202 2.11 32.60 -11.93
N SER A 203 2.30 31.28 -11.84
CA SER A 203 2.03 30.35 -12.97
C SER A 203 0.53 30.18 -13.28
N ILE A 204 -0.34 30.39 -12.29
CA ILE A 204 -1.80 30.32 -12.49
C ILE A 204 -2.31 31.63 -13.14
N SER A 205 -1.68 32.77 -12.86
CA SER A 205 -2.06 34.06 -13.43
C SER A 205 -1.80 34.21 -14.94
N SER A 206 -0.91 33.41 -15.52
CA SER A 206 -0.61 33.43 -16.97
C SER A 206 -1.53 32.55 -17.81
N LEU A 207 -2.53 31.89 -17.21
CA LEU A 207 -3.56 31.10 -17.90
C LEU A 207 -4.98 31.70 -17.78
N ALA A 208 -5.10 32.86 -17.13
CA ALA A 208 -6.36 33.59 -16.95
C ALA A 208 -6.48 34.87 -17.79
N TYR A 209 -5.63 35.04 -18.81
CA TYR A 209 -5.79 36.07 -19.84
C TYR A 209 -5.53 35.50 -21.24
#